data_AF-A0A3M1FA29-F1
#
_entry.id   AF-A0A3M1FA29-F1
#
_cell.length_a   1.000
_cell.length_b   1.000
_cell.length_c   1.000
_cell.angle_alpha   90.00
_cell.angle_beta   90.00
_cell.angle_gamma   90.00
#
_symmetry.space_group_name_H-M   'P 1'
#
loop_
_entity.id
_entity.type
_entity.pdbx_description
1 polymer ?
#
loop_
_entity_poly.entity_id
_entity_poly.type
_entity_poly.pdbx_seq_one_letter_code
_entity_poly.pdbx_strand_id
1 'polypeptide(L)'
;MKRKVTLLLLLLSALLPRAGWGSALEAMQADGFDPIPPEGWEKINHRHGVDVFAKKIPGSKLLAFRGETVIDAPVEKIYSVLVSTDPAFRLEWVDRLIDTANLEIDSDHEGTIYHLFDLPWPIA
;
A
#
# COMPACT_ATOMS: atom_id res chain seq x y z
N MET A 1 -36.36 -30.68 -1.93
CA MET A 1 -35.16 -30.64 -2.78
C MET A 1 -34.15 -29.69 -2.15
N LYS A 2 -33.18 -30.22 -1.39
CA LYS A 2 -32.16 -29.46 -0.67
C LYS A 2 -30.79 -29.91 -1.18
N ARG A 3 -30.09 -29.06 -1.94
CA ARG A 3 -28.70 -29.32 -2.33
C ARG A 3 -27.79 -28.84 -1.21
N LYS A 4 -27.34 -29.79 -0.39
CA LYS A 4 -26.24 -29.60 0.57
C LYS A 4 -24.94 -29.66 -0.23
N VAL A 5 -24.15 -28.58 -0.23
CA VAL A 5 -22.75 -28.61 -0.63
C VAL A 5 -21.97 -28.27 0.64
N THR A 6 -21.41 -29.30 1.27
CA THR A 6 -20.57 -29.19 2.45
C THR A 6 -19.51 -30.27 2.35
N LEU A 7 -18.25 -29.82 2.38
CA LEU A 7 -17.03 -30.57 2.66
C LEU A 7 -16.77 -31.84 1.83
N LEU A 8 -15.94 -31.69 0.80
CA LEU A 8 -14.97 -32.72 0.45
C LEU A 8 -13.60 -32.05 0.25
N LEU A 9 -12.97 -31.64 1.35
CA LEU A 9 -11.61 -31.11 1.33
C LEU A 9 -10.89 -31.46 2.64
N LEU A 10 -10.92 -32.73 3.03
CA LEU A 10 -10.15 -33.22 4.19
C LEU A 10 -9.66 -34.68 4.08
N LEU A 11 -9.65 -35.29 2.88
CA LEU A 11 -9.15 -36.67 2.69
C LEU A 11 -8.31 -36.86 1.41
N LEU A 12 -7.40 -35.92 1.13
CA LEU A 12 -6.34 -36.14 0.14
C LEU A 12 -4.99 -35.55 0.59
N SER A 13 -4.66 -35.68 1.88
CA SER A 13 -3.40 -35.21 2.46
C SER A 13 -2.37 -36.31 2.72
N ALA A 14 -2.60 -37.54 2.24
CA ALA A 14 -1.75 -38.68 2.61
C ALA A 14 -0.91 -39.31 1.48
N LEU A 15 -0.92 -38.77 0.25
CA LEU A 15 -0.27 -39.45 -0.89
C LEU A 15 0.48 -38.57 -1.89
N LEU A 16 0.83 -37.34 -1.53
CA LEU A 16 1.72 -36.51 -2.35
C LEU A 16 3.01 -36.20 -1.58
N PRO A 17 4.18 -36.28 -2.24
CA PRO A 17 5.46 -36.02 -1.60
C PRO A 17 5.46 -34.61 -1.00
N ARG A 18 5.88 -34.52 0.25
CA ARG A 18 5.98 -33.32 1.09
C ARG A 18 7.05 -32.32 0.60
N ALA A 19 7.39 -32.35 -0.68
CA ALA A 19 8.57 -31.73 -1.29
C ALA A 19 8.25 -30.58 -2.26
N GLY A 20 6.99 -30.11 -2.33
CA GLY A 20 6.60 -29.06 -3.29
C GLY A 20 5.88 -27.85 -2.69
N TRP A 21 5.67 -27.81 -1.37
CA TRP A 21 4.93 -26.71 -0.74
C TRP A 21 5.83 -25.57 -0.26
N GLY A 22 7.11 -25.84 0.02
CA GLY A 22 8.11 -24.78 0.27
C GLY A 22 8.37 -23.97 -1.00
N SER A 23 8.56 -24.67 -2.12
CA SER A 23 8.89 -24.04 -3.41
C SER A 23 7.78 -23.20 -4.01
N ALA A 24 6.51 -23.47 -3.72
CA ALA A 24 5.40 -22.65 -4.20
C ALA A 24 5.30 -21.33 -3.41
N LEU A 25 5.58 -21.34 -2.10
CA LEU A 25 5.65 -20.13 -1.28
C LEU A 25 6.91 -19.29 -1.61
N GLU A 26 8.05 -19.96 -1.85
CA GLU A 26 9.28 -19.31 -2.34
C GLU A 26 9.16 -18.80 -3.77
N ALA A 27 8.44 -19.50 -4.66
CA ALA A 27 8.15 -19.00 -6.02
C ALA A 27 7.15 -17.83 -6.01
N MET A 28 6.18 -17.84 -5.10
CA MET A 28 5.30 -16.67 -4.88
C MET A 28 6.05 -15.48 -4.28
N GLN A 29 7.17 -15.70 -3.59
CA GLN A 29 8.11 -14.64 -3.19
C GLN A 29 9.06 -14.23 -4.33
N ALA A 30 9.30 -15.11 -5.32
CA ALA A 30 10.20 -14.85 -6.44
C ALA A 30 9.58 -14.02 -7.57
N ASP A 31 8.25 -14.01 -7.72
CA ASP A 31 7.53 -13.09 -8.63
C ASP A 31 7.24 -11.72 -7.98
N GLY A 32 7.87 -11.42 -6.83
CA GLY A 32 7.68 -10.20 -6.07
C GLY A 32 8.74 -9.15 -6.40
N PHE A 33 8.38 -8.18 -7.24
CA PHE A 33 8.98 -6.84 -7.33
C PHE A 33 10.50 -6.77 -7.06
N ASP A 34 11.33 -7.04 -8.08
CA ASP A 34 12.79 -6.83 -7.99
C ASP A 34 13.06 -5.33 -7.70
N PRO A 35 13.58 -4.95 -6.52
CA PRO A 35 13.70 -3.55 -6.12
C PRO A 35 15.04 -3.03 -6.61
N ILE A 36 15.32 -3.13 -7.92
CA ILE A 36 16.37 -2.29 -8.49
C ILE A 36 15.76 -0.89 -8.52
N PRO A 37 16.19 0.04 -7.64
CA PRO A 37 15.63 1.36 -7.66
C PRO A 37 15.86 1.96 -9.06
N PRO A 38 14.85 2.61 -9.67
CA PRO A 38 15.03 3.25 -10.95
C PRO A 38 16.22 4.22 -10.89
N GLU A 39 16.88 4.47 -12.01
CA GLU A 39 18.10 5.28 -12.03
C GLU A 39 17.94 6.62 -11.28
N GLY A 40 18.86 6.86 -10.35
CA GLY A 40 18.90 8.06 -9.50
C GLY A 40 18.01 8.00 -8.24
N TRP A 41 17.34 6.89 -7.95
CA TRP A 41 16.70 6.64 -6.66
C TRP A 41 17.64 5.89 -5.72
N GLU A 42 17.76 6.36 -4.49
CA GLU A 42 18.57 5.75 -3.44
C GLU A 42 17.65 5.26 -2.32
N LYS A 43 17.80 4.01 -1.89
CA LYS A 43 17.05 3.47 -0.75
C LYS A 43 17.57 4.10 0.54
N ILE A 44 16.72 4.83 1.25
CA ILE A 44 17.07 5.57 2.46
C ILE A 44 16.49 4.96 3.75
N ASN A 45 15.50 4.07 3.65
CA ASN A 45 14.88 3.44 4.82
C ASN A 45 14.22 2.10 4.45
N HIS A 46 14.06 1.25 5.46
CA HIS A 46 13.17 0.08 5.44
C HIS A 46 12.56 -0.07 6.83
N ARG A 47 11.23 -0.02 6.93
CA ARG A 47 10.52 -0.17 8.22
C ARG A 47 9.11 -0.71 7.99
N HIS A 48 8.67 -1.64 8.85
CA HIS A 48 7.32 -2.21 8.79
C HIS A 48 6.93 -2.77 7.41
N GLY A 49 7.87 -3.37 6.68
CA GLY A 49 7.62 -3.90 5.34
C GLY A 49 7.48 -2.84 4.24
N VAL A 50 7.87 -1.60 4.53
CA VAL A 50 7.88 -0.49 3.57
C VAL A 50 9.33 -0.10 3.28
N ASP A 51 9.70 -0.16 2.00
CA ASP A 51 10.95 0.38 1.47
C ASP A 51 10.75 1.86 1.11
N VAL A 52 11.66 2.72 1.53
CA VAL A 52 11.63 4.15 1.21
C VAL A 52 12.87 4.53 0.43
N PHE A 53 12.66 5.22 -0.68
CA PHE A 53 13.69 5.73 -1.56
C PHE A 53 13.59 7.26 -1.64
N ALA A 54 14.72 7.90 -1.90
CA ALA A 54 14.80 9.33 -2.18
C ALA A 54 15.57 9.61 -3.47
N LYS A 55 15.21 10.71 -4.13
CA LYS A 55 15.89 11.20 -5.33
C LYS A 55 16.04 12.72 -5.28
N LYS A 56 17.24 13.21 -5.58
CA LYS A 56 17.47 14.65 -5.81
C LYS A 56 16.84 15.05 -7.14
N ILE A 57 16.08 16.14 -7.13
CA ILE A 57 15.49 16.69 -8.34
C ILE A 57 16.38 17.83 -8.87
N PRO A 58 16.91 17.72 -10.10
CA PRO A 58 17.74 18.78 -10.69
C PRO A 58 17.03 20.13 -10.67
N GLY A 59 17.72 21.17 -10.18
CA GLY A 59 17.17 22.54 -10.09
C GLY A 59 16.21 22.78 -8.92
N SER A 60 15.90 21.77 -8.09
CA SER A 60 15.05 21.90 -6.91
C SER A 60 15.84 21.72 -5.62
N LYS A 61 15.43 22.44 -4.56
CA LYS A 61 15.90 22.21 -3.20
C LYS A 61 15.21 21.03 -2.53
N LEU A 62 14.15 20.49 -3.15
CA LEU A 62 13.33 19.41 -2.61
C LEU A 62 13.88 18.03 -3.02
N LEU A 63 13.65 17.05 -2.15
CA LEU A 63 13.82 15.63 -2.44
C LEU A 63 12.47 15.03 -2.87
N ALA A 64 12.51 14.18 -3.87
CA ALA A 64 11.38 13.29 -4.17
C ALA A 64 11.50 12.03 -3.30
N PHE A 65 10.38 11.55 -2.79
CA PHE A 65 10.29 10.31 -2.02
C PHE A 65 9.44 9.27 -2.75
N ARG A 66 9.78 8.00 -2.57
CA ARG A 66 9.04 6.85 -3.10
C ARG A 66 8.95 5.79 -2.01
N GLY A 67 7.74 5.35 -1.70
CA GLY A 67 7.48 4.25 -0.78
C GLY A 67 7.01 3.02 -1.57
N GLU A 68 7.53 1.85 -1.24
CA GLU A 68 7.14 0.57 -1.85
C GLU A 68 6.82 -0.46 -0.78
N THR A 69 5.72 -1.18 -0.99
CA THR A 69 5.29 -2.26 -0.09
C THR A 69 4.32 -3.18 -0.82
N VAL A 70 4.09 -4.37 -0.25
CA VAL A 70 3.09 -5.33 -0.72
C VAL A 70 1.94 -5.33 0.28
N ILE A 71 0.73 -5.06 -0.20
CA ILE A 71 -0.49 -5.08 0.61
C ILE A 71 -1.34 -6.28 0.17
N ASP A 72 -1.62 -7.19 1.10
CA ASP A 72 -2.52 -8.32 0.88
C ASP A 72 -4.00 -7.89 0.97
N ALA A 73 -4.45 -7.17 -0.06
CA ALA A 73 -5.84 -6.75 -0.22
C ALA A 73 -6.22 -6.57 -1.70
N PRO A 74 -7.50 -6.71 -2.06
CA PRO A 74 -7.98 -6.36 -3.40
C PRO A 74 -7.68 -4.89 -3.73
N VAL A 75 -7.25 -4.62 -4.96
CA VAL A 75 -6.85 -3.28 -5.41
C VAL A 75 -7.99 -2.27 -5.29
N GLU A 76 -9.24 -2.69 -5.49
CA GLU A 76 -10.42 -1.85 -5.39
C GLU A 76 -10.63 -1.36 -3.96
N LYS A 77 -10.30 -2.20 -2.97
CA LYS A 77 -10.40 -1.83 -1.55
C LYS A 77 -9.33 -0.80 -1.20
N ILE A 78 -8.09 -1.00 -1.68
CA ILE A 78 -7.00 -0.03 -1.49
C ILE A 78 -7.39 1.30 -2.15
N TYR A 79 -7.86 1.26 -3.40
CA TYR A 79 -8.30 2.44 -4.13
C TYR A 79 -9.42 3.17 -3.40
N SER A 80 -10.45 2.48 -2.90
CA SER A 80 -11.57 3.11 -2.18
C SER A 80 -11.13 3.88 -0.93
N VAL A 81 -10.06 3.43 -0.26
CA VAL A 81 -9.50 4.15 0.89
C VAL A 81 -8.80 5.43 0.44
N LEU A 82 -8.02 5.34 -0.65
CA LEU A 82 -7.23 6.44 -1.18
C LEU A 82 -8.08 7.55 -1.83
N VAL A 83 -9.14 7.19 -2.55
CA VAL A 83 -9.99 8.17 -3.27
C VAL A 83 -11.20 8.65 -2.48
N SER A 84 -11.33 8.22 -1.22
CA SER A 84 -12.48 8.63 -0.41
C SER A 84 -12.56 10.16 -0.32
N THR A 85 -13.74 10.69 -0.64
CA THR A 85 -14.07 12.11 -0.52
C THR A 85 -14.56 12.48 0.87
N ASP A 86 -14.80 11.50 1.75
CA ASP A 86 -15.27 11.72 3.12
C ASP A 86 -14.14 12.25 4.02
N PRO A 87 -14.22 13.52 4.50
CA PRO A 87 -13.20 14.10 5.36
C PRO A 87 -13.06 13.36 6.70
N ALA A 88 -14.16 12.86 7.27
CA ALA A 88 -14.13 12.16 8.56
C ALA A 88 -13.35 10.86 8.45
N PHE A 89 -13.56 10.11 7.36
CA PHE A 89 -12.84 8.88 7.11
C PHE A 89 -11.32 9.10 6.95
N ARG A 90 -10.87 10.20 6.33
CA ARG A 90 -9.43 10.49 6.22
C ARG A 90 -8.76 10.73 7.57
N LEU A 91 -9.44 11.41 8.49
CA LEU A 91 -8.92 11.68 9.84
C LEU A 91 -8.67 10.40 10.64
N GLU A 92 -9.29 9.28 10.28
CA GLU A 92 -9.11 8.00 10.98
C GLU A 92 -7.78 7.31 10.64
N TRP A 93 -7.24 7.52 9.43
CA TRP A 93 -6.11 6.72 8.93
C TRP A 93 -4.91 7.53 8.46
N VAL A 94 -5.09 8.80 8.08
CA VAL A 94 -3.98 9.64 7.64
C VAL A 94 -3.21 10.13 8.87
N ASP A 95 -2.00 9.61 9.06
CA ASP A 95 -1.16 9.97 10.20
C ASP A 95 -0.97 11.49 10.30
N ARG A 96 -1.14 12.02 11.52
CA ARG A 96 -1.00 13.44 11.87
C ARG A 96 -1.97 14.41 11.18
N LEU A 97 -2.94 13.94 10.38
CA LEU A 97 -3.97 14.81 9.86
C LEU A 97 -4.94 15.19 11.00
N ILE A 98 -5.04 16.48 11.31
CA ILE A 98 -5.89 16.97 12.41
C ILE A 98 -7.13 17.71 11.93
N ASP A 99 -7.12 18.23 10.71
CA ASP A 99 -8.28 18.85 10.08
C ASP A 99 -8.22 18.69 8.55
N THR A 100 -9.39 18.58 7.94
CA THR A 100 -9.53 18.46 6.48
C THR A 100 -10.90 18.94 6.01
N ALA A 101 -10.90 19.60 4.86
CA ALA A 101 -12.13 20.02 4.18
C ALA A 101 -11.97 19.91 2.66
N ASN A 102 -13.01 19.46 1.96
CA ASN A 102 -13.08 19.59 0.51
C ASN A 102 -13.48 21.04 0.20
N LEU A 103 -12.63 21.78 -0.51
CA LEU A 103 -12.89 23.16 -0.91
C LEU A 103 -13.70 23.21 -2.21
N GLU A 104 -13.32 22.38 -3.18
CA GLU A 104 -13.93 22.28 -4.51
C GLU A 104 -13.95 20.80 -4.93
N ILE A 105 -15.00 20.39 -5.65
CA ILE A 105 -15.12 19.05 -6.24
C ILE A 105 -15.55 19.26 -7.70
N ASP A 106 -14.59 19.13 -8.61
CA ASP A 106 -14.78 19.41 -10.04
C ASP A 106 -15.26 18.16 -10.80
N SER A 107 -14.84 16.97 -10.35
CA SER A 107 -15.29 15.68 -10.88
C SER A 107 -15.07 14.54 -9.88
N ASP A 108 -15.39 13.31 -10.28
CA ASP A 108 -15.10 12.09 -9.48
C ASP A 108 -13.59 11.87 -9.22
N HIS A 109 -12.72 12.57 -9.96
CA HIS A 109 -11.27 12.39 -9.91
C HIS A 109 -10.48 13.69 -9.74
N GLU A 110 -11.17 14.84 -9.60
CA GLU A 110 -10.55 16.15 -9.52
C GLU A 110 -11.26 17.02 -8.48
N GLY A 111 -10.47 17.68 -7.64
CA GLY A 111 -10.96 18.60 -6.64
C GLY A 111 -9.84 19.18 -5.79
N THR A 112 -10.17 20.22 -5.05
CA THR A 112 -9.24 20.93 -4.16
C THR A 112 -9.56 20.57 -2.72
N ILE A 113 -8.55 20.08 -1.98
CA ILE A 113 -8.71 19.65 -0.58
C ILE A 113 -7.75 20.45 0.32
N TYR A 114 -8.26 20.94 1.44
CA TYR A 114 -7.48 21.48 2.54
C TYR A 114 -7.07 20.37 3.52
N HIS A 115 -5.80 20.36 3.92
CA HIS A 115 -5.27 19.48 4.96
C HIS A 115 -4.44 20.28 5.97
N LEU A 116 -4.68 20.04 7.26
CA LEU A 116 -3.88 20.55 8.37
C LEU A 116 -3.19 19.37 9.08
N PHE A 117 -1.86 19.42 9.17
CA PHE A 117 -1.05 18.37 9.79
C PHE A 117 -0.39 18.85 11.10
N ASP A 118 -0.43 18.01 12.12
CA ASP A 118 0.31 18.19 13.38
C ASP A 118 1.76 17.69 13.23
N LEU A 119 2.64 18.57 12.72
CA LEU A 119 4.04 18.25 12.50
C LEU A 119 4.87 18.46 13.78
N PRO A 120 5.83 17.57 14.07
CA PRO A 120 6.69 17.70 15.24
C PRO A 120 7.56 18.97 15.13
N TRP A 121 7.60 19.74 16.21
CA TRP A 121 8.40 20.95 16.32
C TRP A 121 9.82 20.66 16.84
N PRO A 122 10.88 21.32 16.32
CA PRO A 122 10.86 22.26 15.19
C PRO A 122 10.72 21.52 13.84
N ILE A 123 10.08 22.18 12.89
CA ILE A 123 10.06 21.73 11.50
C ILE A 123 11.47 21.99 10.94
N ALA A 124 12.21 20.93 10.66
CA ALA A 124 13.57 20.98 10.10
C ALA A 124 13.55 21.21 8.58
#